data_AF-A0A453ILH5-F1
#
_entry.id   AF-A0A453ILH5-F1
#
_cell.length_a   1.000
_cell.length_b   1.000
_cell.length_c   1.000
_cell.angle_alpha   90.00
_cell.angle_beta   90.00
_cell.angle_gamma   90.00
#
_symmetry.space_group_name_H-M   'P 1'
#
loop_
_entity.id
_entity.type
_entity.pdbx_description
1 polymer ?
#
loop_
_entity_poly.entity_id
_entity_poly.type
_entity_poly.pdbx_seq_one_letter_code
_entity_poly.pdbx_strand_id
1 'polypeptide(L)' 'MAGVVEELVKKAGGCAVIDGGFATQLEALGADINDPLWSAACLITKPHLIKEVHMQYLEAGADVIISSSYQ' A
#
# COMPACT_ATOMS: atom_id res chain seq x y z
N MET A 1 -10.84 26.59 6.34
CA MET A 1 -11.22 25.24 5.90
C MET A 1 -10.15 24.30 6.40
N ALA A 2 -10.50 23.20 7.07
CA ALA A 2 -9.52 22.19 7.46
C ALA A 2 -8.93 21.54 6.20
N GLY A 3 -7.64 21.22 6.22
CA GLY A 3 -6.99 20.53 5.10
C GLY A 3 -7.51 19.09 4.96
N VAL A 4 -7.40 18.50 3.76
CA VAL A 4 -7.84 17.11 3.49
C VAL A 4 -7.22 16.12 4.48
N VAL A 5 -5.94 16.31 4.81
CA VAL A 5 -5.22 15.47 5.78
C VAL A 5 -5.76 15.66 7.20
N GLU A 6 -6.07 16.89 7.61
CA GLU A 6 -6.64 17.18 8.94
C GLU A 6 -8.03 16.54 9.09
N GLU A 7 -8.84 16.57 8.03
CA GLU A 7 -10.14 15.91 8.01
C GLU A 7 -10.01 14.38 8.10
N LEU A 8 -9.06 13.80 7.37
CA LEU A 8 -8.77 12.36 7.42
C LEU A 8 -8.34 11.92 8.82
N VAL A 9 -7.37 12.61 9.43
CA VAL A 9 -6.89 12.31 10.79
C VAL A 9 -8.02 12.43 11.81
N LYS A 10 -8.88 13.44 11.68
CA LYS A 10 -10.06 13.58 12.55
C LYS A 10 -11.04 12.41 12.39
N LYS A 11 -11.29 11.94 11.16
CA LYS A 11 -12.18 10.78 10.89
C LYS A 11 -11.60 9.48 11.43
N ALA A 12 -10.28 9.32 11.41
CA ALA A 12 -9.57 8.16 11.95
C ALA A 12 -9.49 8.13 13.50
N GLY A 13 -10.08 9.10 14.19
CA GLY A 13 -10.08 9.15 15.66
C GLY A 13 -8.90 9.91 16.28
N GLY A 14 -8.24 10.78 15.50
CA GLY A 14 -7.15 11.63 15.96
C GLY A 14 -5.75 11.12 15.62
N CYS A 15 -5.64 9.92 15.05
CA CYS A 15 -4.42 9.35 14.50
C CYS A 15 -4.80 8.51 13.27
N ALA A 16 -4.10 8.70 12.15
CA ALA A 16 -4.31 7.88 10.96
C ALA A 16 -3.15 6.90 10.80
N VAL A 17 -3.47 5.64 10.50
CA VAL A 17 -2.52 4.56 10.29
C VAL A 17 -2.23 4.43 8.80
N ILE A 18 -0.95 4.40 8.44
CA ILE A 18 -0.51 4.11 7.07
C ILE A 18 -0.30 2.61 6.86
N ASP A 19 -0.22 2.18 5.61
CA ASP A 19 0.16 0.82 5.25
C ASP A 19 1.63 0.47 5.62
N GLY A 20 2.00 -0.78 5.38
CA GLY A 20 3.30 -1.33 5.73
C GLY A 20 4.21 -1.64 4.54
N GLY A 21 5.20 -2.51 4.76
CA GLY A 21 6.17 -2.93 3.75
C GLY A 21 5.50 -3.64 2.57
N PHE A 22 5.55 -3.02 1.39
CA PHE A 22 4.90 -3.54 0.19
C PHE A 22 5.65 -4.74 -0.42
N ALA A 23 6.99 -4.65 -0.48
CA ALA A 23 7.84 -5.72 -1.01
C ALA A 23 7.68 -7.04 -0.21
N THR A 24 7.69 -6.96 1.12
CA THR A 24 7.55 -8.13 2.00
C THR A 24 6.22 -8.86 1.78
N GLN A 25 5.11 -8.13 1.62
CA GLN A 25 3.82 -8.76 1.35
C GLN A 25 3.74 -9.34 -0.07
N LEU A 26 4.33 -8.68 -1.06
CA LEU A 26 4.43 -9.23 -2.42
C LEU A 26 5.26 -10.52 -2.46
N GLU A 27 6.39 -10.57 -1.76
CA GLU A 27 7.21 -11.78 -1.61
C GLU A 27 6.42 -12.91 -0.94
N ALA A 28 5.68 -12.61 0.14
CA ALA A 28 4.83 -13.58 0.83
C ALA A 28 3.75 -14.17 -0.10
N LEU A 29 3.32 -13.42 -1.12
CA LEU A 29 2.39 -13.85 -2.17
C LEU A 29 3.09 -14.44 -3.41
N GLY A 30 4.42 -14.64 -3.38
CA GLY A 30 5.19 -15.28 -4.44
C GLY A 30 5.62 -14.35 -5.59
N ALA A 31 5.67 -13.04 -5.36
CA ALA A 31 6.37 -12.12 -6.27
C ALA A 31 7.89 -12.26 -6.12
N ASP A 32 8.62 -12.05 -7.22
CA ASP A 32 10.07 -11.92 -7.19
C ASP A 32 10.42 -10.43 -7.11
N ILE A 33 11.19 -10.03 -6.10
CA ILE A 33 11.59 -8.64 -5.86
C ILE A 33 13.08 -8.39 -6.13
N ASN A 34 13.80 -9.34 -6.75
CA ASN A 34 15.22 -9.19 -7.06
C ASN A 34 15.51 -8.23 -8.24
N ASP A 35 14.46 -7.67 -8.86
CA ASP A 35 14.58 -6.67 -9.93
C ASP A 35 14.61 -5.24 -9.36
N PRO A 36 15.54 -4.35 -9.78
CA PRO A 36 15.59 -2.97 -9.32
C PRO A 36 14.33 -2.12 -9.59
N LEU A 37 13.43 -2.59 -10.45
CA LEU A 37 12.12 -2.00 -10.80
C LEU A 37 10.98 -2.99 -10.52
N TRP A 38 11.16 -3.88 -9.52
CA TRP A 38 10.19 -4.92 -9.16
C TRP A 38 8.75 -4.42 -9.02
N SER A 39 8.54 -3.20 -8.51
CA SER A 39 7.19 -2.65 -8.29
C SER A 39 6.50 -2.32 -9.61
N ALA A 40 7.20 -1.68 -10.54
CA ALA A 40 6.73 -1.42 -11.90
C ALA A 40 6.51 -2.72 -12.68
N ALA A 41 7.44 -3.69 -12.56
CA ALA A 41 7.29 -5.00 -13.19
C ALA A 41 6.06 -5.75 -12.67
N CYS A 42 5.81 -5.71 -11.35
CA CYS A 42 4.65 -6.33 -10.72
C CYS A 42 3.34 -5.64 -11.12
N LEU A 43 3.31 -4.32 -11.25
CA LEU A 43 2.15 -3.58 -11.77
C LEU A 43 1.72 -4.04 -13.17
N ILE A 44 2.69 -4.35 -14.05
CA ILE A 44 2.43 -4.80 -15.42
C ILE A 44 2.07 -6.29 -15.45
N THR A 45 2.84 -7.12 -14.75
CA THR A 45 2.77 -8.58 -14.90
C THR A 45 1.81 -9.26 -13.92
N LYS A 46 1.63 -8.70 -12.72
CA LYS A 46 0.86 -9.28 -11.62
C LYS A 46 0.04 -8.21 -10.85
N PRO A 47 -0.79 -7.39 -11.52
CA PRO A 47 -1.56 -6.32 -10.86
C PRO A 47 -2.56 -6.83 -9.80
N HIS A 48 -2.96 -8.11 -9.87
CA HIS A 48 -3.80 -8.74 -8.87
C HIS A 48 -3.10 -8.85 -7.50
N LEU A 49 -1.78 -9.07 -7.47
CA LEU A 49 -1.01 -9.10 -6.22
C LEU A 49 -0.92 -7.70 -5.60
N ILE A 50 -0.74 -6.66 -6.41
CA ILE A 50 -0.74 -5.26 -5.95
C ILE A 50 -2.06 -4.96 -5.22
N LYS A 51 -3.19 -5.32 -5.85
CA LYS A 51 -4.51 -5.16 -5.25
C LYS A 51 -4.65 -5.95 -3.95
N GLU A 52 -4.24 -7.21 -3.96
CA GLU A 52 -4.32 -8.09 -2.79
C GLU A 52 -3.55 -7.52 -1.60
N VAL A 53 -2.31 -7.04 -1.80
CA VAL A 53 -1.52 -6.42 -0.72
C VAL A 53 -2.20 -5.17 -0.16
N HIS A 54 -2.71 -4.29 -1.03
CA HIS A 54 -3.46 -3.11 -0.56
C HIS A 54 -4.72 -3.50 0.23
N MET A 55 -5.45 -4.53 -0.22
CA MET A 55 -6.61 -5.04 0.50
C MET A 55 -6.24 -5.60 1.88
N GLN A 56 -5.14 -6.34 1.99
CA GLN A 56 -4.66 -6.87 3.28
C GLN A 56 -4.33 -5.74 4.27
N TYR A 57 -3.75 -4.63 3.80
CA TYR A 57 -3.50 -3.47 4.68
C TYR A 57 -4.79 -2.74 5.08
N LEU A 58 -5.76 -2.61 4.17
CA LEU A 58 -7.08 -2.06 4.50
C LEU A 58 -7.80 -2.94 5.54
N GLU A 59 -7.78 -4.26 5.38
CA GLU A 59 -8.36 -5.21 6.33
C GLU A 59 -7.65 -5.22 7.68
N ALA A 60 -6.34 -4.92 7.70
CA ALA A 60 -5.56 -4.73 8.92
C ALA A 60 -5.83 -3.38 9.63
N GLY A 61 -6.59 -2.48 9.01
CA GLY A 61 -6.98 -1.19 9.59
C GLY A 61 -6.16 0.01 9.14
N ALA A 62 -5.45 -0.07 8.01
CA ALA A 62 -4.81 1.11 7.43
C ALA A 62 -5.86 2.13 6.95
N ASP A 63 -5.70 3.38 7.34
CA ASP A 63 -6.51 4.52 6.87
C ASP A 63 -5.98 5.09 5.54
N VAL A 64 -4.69 4.88 5.28
CA VAL A 64 -3.97 5.43 4.12
C VAL A 64 -3.21 4.31 3.41
N ILE A 65 -3.41 4.22 2.11
CA ILE A 65 -2.65 3.37 1.21
C ILE A 65 -1.68 4.23 0.40
N ILE A 66 -0.40 3.86 0.40
CA ILE A 66 0.63 4.51 -0.39
C ILE A 66 0.72 3.79 -1.75
N SER A 67 0.68 4.56 -2.84
CA SER A 67 0.76 3.99 -4.18
C SER A 67 2.10 3.30 -4.43
N SER A 68 2.07 2.19 -5.16
CA SER A 68 3.26 1.46 -5.63
C SER A 68 3.99 2.20 -6.77
N SER A 69 4.31 3.47 -6.59
CA SER A 69 4.84 4.39 -7.62
C SER A 69 6.21 4.97 -7.28
N TYR A 70 7.01 4.25 -6.49
CA TYR A 70 8.34 4.70 -6.06
C TYR A 70 9.41 4.56 -7.17
N GLN A 71 9.37 3.47 -7.93
CA GLN A 71 10.25 3.16 -9.07
C GLN A 71 9.53 3.45 -10.40
#